data_AF-A0A6H9S4R0-F1
#
_entry.id   AF-A0A6H9S4R0-F1
#
_cell.length_a   1.000
_cell.length_b   1.000
_cell.length_c   1.000
_cell.angle_alpha   90.00
_cell.angle_beta   90.00
_cell.angle_gamma   90.00
#
_symmetry.space_group_name_H-M   'P 1'
#
loop_
_entity.id
_entity.type
_entity.pdbx_description
1 polymer ?
#
loop_
_entity_poly.entity_id
_entity_poly.type
_entity_poly.pdbx_seq_one_letter_code
_entity_poly.pdbx_strand_id
1 'polypeptide(L)'
;AKGIRILTGSAVIEARGSKRVTGARVAAIDVRAHKVTSPGEWLDCDLVASSGGYSPVVHLASHLGGKPIWREDILGFVPGEAPQKRVCVGGVNGVYSLGDSLADGFEGGVRAANEAGFKAVEGVLPKALSRHEEPTLALFQVPHEKSTARAPKQFVDLQNDVTAAAIELATREGFESVEHVKRYTALGFGTDQGK
;
A
#
# COMPACT_ATOMS: atom_id res chain seq x y z
N ALA A 1 -7.30 -14.41 22.57
CA ALA A 1 -7.83 -14.49 21.18
C ALA A 1 -9.35 -14.51 21.24
N LYS A 2 -10.07 -13.70 20.44
CA LYS A 2 -11.54 -13.57 20.46
C LYS A 2 -12.29 -14.71 19.73
N GLY A 3 -11.71 -15.91 19.64
CA GLY A 3 -12.28 -17.03 18.89
C GLY A 3 -12.25 -16.87 17.35
N ILE A 4 -11.50 -15.88 16.83
CA ILE A 4 -11.36 -15.64 15.40
C ILE A 4 -10.31 -16.60 14.83
N ARG A 5 -10.63 -17.25 13.71
CA ARG A 5 -9.69 -18.10 12.97
C ARG A 5 -8.64 -17.24 12.28
N ILE A 6 -7.36 -17.52 12.55
CA ILE A 6 -6.22 -16.82 11.94
C ILE A 6 -5.42 -17.83 11.14
N LEU A 7 -5.23 -17.56 9.84
CA LEU A 7 -4.43 -18.35 8.93
C LEU A 7 -3.14 -17.58 8.61
N THR A 8 -2.12 -17.73 9.44
CA THR A 8 -0.82 -17.08 9.27
C THR A 8 -0.03 -17.71 8.13
N GLY A 9 0.81 -16.91 7.44
CA GLY A 9 1.62 -17.42 6.32
C GLY A 9 0.78 -17.85 5.11
N SER A 10 -0.42 -17.30 4.99
CA SER A 10 -1.39 -17.63 3.95
C SER A 10 -1.88 -16.37 3.25
N ALA A 11 -2.37 -16.52 2.02
CA ALA A 11 -3.02 -15.46 1.26
C ALA A 11 -4.28 -15.97 0.58
N VAL A 12 -5.18 -15.04 0.21
CA VAL A 12 -6.24 -15.30 -0.76
C VAL A 12 -5.59 -15.41 -2.14
N ILE A 13 -5.57 -16.61 -2.71
CA ILE A 13 -4.93 -16.87 -4.01
C ILE A 13 -5.93 -16.87 -5.17
N GLU A 14 -7.21 -17.12 -4.89
CA GLU A 14 -8.29 -17.01 -5.86
C GLU A 14 -9.58 -16.51 -5.20
N ALA A 15 -10.43 -15.83 -5.96
CA ALA A 15 -11.81 -15.54 -5.57
C ALA A 15 -12.76 -16.12 -6.63
N ARG A 16 -13.94 -16.58 -6.20
CA ARG A 16 -14.99 -17.08 -7.10
C ARG A 16 -16.24 -16.23 -6.98
N GLY A 17 -16.97 -16.14 -8.09
CA GLY A 17 -18.14 -15.30 -8.22
C GLY A 17 -18.35 -14.84 -9.65
N SER A 18 -19.48 -14.19 -9.91
CA SER A 18 -19.75 -13.53 -11.20
C SER A 18 -19.96 -12.04 -10.99
N LYS A 19 -21.14 -11.64 -10.46
CA LYS A 19 -21.45 -10.24 -10.14
C LYS A 19 -21.00 -9.81 -8.74
N ARG A 20 -20.70 -10.78 -7.88
CA ARG A 20 -20.23 -10.61 -6.49
C ARG A 20 -19.40 -11.82 -6.09
N VAL A 21 -18.56 -11.66 -5.08
CA VAL A 21 -17.82 -12.76 -4.45
C VAL A 21 -18.82 -13.74 -3.82
N THR A 22 -18.55 -15.03 -3.99
CA THR A 22 -19.25 -16.13 -3.31
C THR A 22 -18.29 -17.09 -2.61
N GLY A 23 -16.98 -16.85 -2.71
CA GLY A 23 -15.98 -17.55 -1.91
C GLY A 23 -14.56 -17.11 -2.26
N ALA A 24 -13.63 -17.43 -1.37
CA ALA A 24 -12.21 -17.18 -1.53
C ALA A 24 -11.41 -18.46 -1.25
N ARG A 25 -10.43 -18.76 -2.12
CA ARG A 25 -9.45 -19.83 -1.88
C ARG A 25 -8.28 -19.24 -1.11
N VAL A 26 -8.06 -19.75 0.10
CA VAL A 26 -6.94 -19.37 0.96
C VAL A 26 -5.92 -20.50 0.97
N ALA A 27 -4.65 -20.19 0.73
CA ALA A 27 -3.58 -21.17 0.77
C ALA A 27 -2.36 -20.61 1.49
N ALA A 28 -1.59 -21.48 2.14
CA ALA A 28 -0.26 -21.16 2.61
C ALA A 28 0.65 -20.76 1.43
N ILE A 29 1.48 -19.75 1.64
CA ILE A 29 2.42 -19.23 0.64
C ILE A 29 3.82 -19.04 1.24
N ASP A 30 4.83 -19.19 0.40
CA ASP A 30 6.19 -18.73 0.67
C ASP A 30 6.44 -17.48 -0.16
N VAL A 31 6.55 -16.34 0.53
CA VAL A 31 6.77 -15.03 -0.11
C VAL A 31 8.16 -14.93 -0.72
N ARG A 32 9.19 -15.50 -0.09
CA ARG A 32 10.57 -15.42 -0.58
C ARG A 32 10.77 -16.30 -1.80
N ALA A 33 10.22 -17.50 -1.78
CA ALA A 33 10.27 -18.42 -2.91
C ALA A 33 9.23 -18.10 -4.00
N HIS A 34 8.32 -17.14 -3.74
CA HIS A 34 7.18 -16.80 -4.59
C HIS A 34 6.35 -18.03 -5.00
N LYS A 35 5.91 -18.82 -4.01
CA LYS A 35 5.20 -20.10 -4.24
C LYS A 35 4.00 -20.28 -3.35
N VAL A 36 3.00 -20.99 -3.87
CA VAL A 36 1.94 -21.60 -3.06
C VAL A 36 2.48 -22.90 -2.46
N THR A 37 2.31 -23.09 -1.16
CA THR A 37 2.91 -24.21 -0.40
C THR A 37 1.89 -25.20 0.15
N SER A 38 0.60 -25.01 -0.14
CA SER A 38 -0.47 -25.93 0.24
C SER A 38 -1.58 -25.95 -0.83
N PRO A 39 -2.42 -27.00 -0.89
CA PRO A 39 -3.57 -27.04 -1.80
C PRO A 39 -4.59 -25.90 -1.57
N GLY A 40 -4.59 -25.34 -0.36
CA GLY A 40 -5.55 -24.34 0.10
C GLY A 40 -6.92 -24.91 0.43
N GLU A 41 -7.80 -24.05 0.95
CA GLU A 41 -9.19 -24.34 1.24
C GLU A 41 -10.10 -23.25 0.66
N TRP A 42 -11.31 -23.64 0.26
CA TRP A 42 -12.35 -22.69 -0.12
C TRP A 42 -13.14 -22.28 1.12
N LEU A 43 -13.24 -20.98 1.34
CA LEU A 43 -14.11 -20.39 2.35
C LEU A 43 -15.29 -19.74 1.62
N ASP A 44 -16.51 -20.11 2.01
CA ASP A 44 -17.71 -19.43 1.55
C ASP A 44 -17.80 -18.05 2.21
N CYS A 45 -17.83 -17.01 1.39
CA CYS A 45 -17.90 -15.63 1.83
C CYS A 45 -18.52 -14.77 0.73
N ASP A 46 -19.14 -13.66 1.12
CA ASP A 46 -19.68 -12.66 0.21
C ASP A 46 -18.89 -11.35 0.17
N LEU A 47 -17.89 -11.22 1.05
CA LEU A 47 -16.99 -10.08 1.16
C LEU A 47 -15.56 -10.56 1.43
N VAL A 48 -14.61 -9.93 0.73
CA VAL A 48 -13.18 -10.02 1.05
C VAL A 48 -12.72 -8.61 1.43
N ALA A 49 -12.46 -8.40 2.71
CA ALA A 49 -11.82 -7.18 3.19
C ALA A 49 -10.30 -7.32 3.04
N SER A 50 -9.73 -6.55 2.12
CA SER A 50 -8.28 -6.58 1.83
C SER A 50 -7.56 -5.46 2.59
N SER A 51 -6.39 -5.78 3.13
CA SER A 51 -5.45 -4.82 3.70
C SER A 51 -4.04 -5.18 3.22
N GLY A 52 -3.56 -4.45 2.22
CA GLY A 52 -2.23 -4.61 1.63
C GLY A 52 -1.17 -3.66 2.20
N GLY A 53 -1.50 -2.94 3.28
CA GLY A 53 -0.69 -1.84 3.80
C GLY A 53 -1.21 -0.46 3.39
N TYR A 54 -0.36 0.55 3.56
CA TYR A 54 -0.68 1.96 3.30
C TYR A 54 0.32 2.58 2.33
N SER A 55 -0.18 3.40 1.41
CA SER A 55 0.64 4.25 0.55
C SER A 55 0.53 5.70 1.04
N PRO A 56 1.62 6.34 1.52
CA PRO A 56 1.56 7.74 1.94
C PRO A 56 1.09 8.67 0.81
N VAL A 57 0.21 9.63 1.14
CA VAL A 57 -0.40 10.55 0.17
C VAL A 57 0.57 11.70 -0.12
N VAL A 58 1.62 11.44 -0.89
CA VAL A 58 2.73 12.39 -1.13
C VAL A 58 2.45 13.48 -2.18
N HIS A 59 1.30 13.41 -2.86
CA HIS A 59 0.96 14.21 -4.04
C HIS A 59 1.30 15.71 -3.93
N LEU A 60 0.85 16.40 -2.87
CA LEU A 60 1.14 17.82 -2.68
C LEU A 60 2.63 18.06 -2.44
N ALA A 61 3.29 17.24 -1.62
CA ALA A 61 4.74 17.37 -1.39
C ALA A 61 5.55 17.17 -2.68
N SER A 62 5.13 16.24 -3.55
CA SER A 62 5.74 16.05 -4.86
C SER A 62 5.48 17.21 -5.81
N HIS A 63 4.29 17.80 -5.77
CA HIS A 63 3.95 18.99 -6.59
C HIS A 63 4.87 20.18 -6.28
N LEU A 64 5.34 20.31 -5.05
CA LEU A 64 6.29 21.35 -4.63
C LEU A 64 7.76 21.01 -4.99
N GLY A 65 7.99 20.00 -5.84
CA GLY A 65 9.30 19.68 -6.42
C GLY A 65 10.14 18.66 -5.66
N GLY A 66 9.60 18.03 -4.61
CA GLY A 66 10.33 16.99 -3.88
C GLY A 66 10.12 15.59 -4.44
N LYS A 67 11.21 14.89 -4.78
CA LYS A 67 11.13 13.49 -5.21
C LYS A 67 10.79 12.60 -4.01
N PRO A 68 9.77 11.73 -4.10
CA PRO A 68 9.51 10.76 -3.03
C PRO A 68 10.69 9.82 -2.80
N ILE A 69 10.87 9.40 -1.56
CA ILE A 69 11.94 8.49 -1.13
C ILE A 69 11.30 7.20 -0.60
N TRP A 70 11.85 6.05 -1.01
CA TRP A 70 11.41 4.76 -0.52
C TRP A 70 11.85 4.54 0.93
N ARG A 71 10.93 4.05 1.77
CA ARG A 71 11.20 3.60 3.13
C ARG A 71 10.87 2.12 3.28
N GLU A 72 11.91 1.33 3.57
CA GLU A 72 11.79 -0.14 3.70
C GLU A 72 10.94 -0.58 4.90
N ASP A 73 10.91 0.21 5.97
CA ASP A 73 10.21 -0.15 7.21
C ASP A 73 8.69 -0.07 7.09
N ILE A 74 8.19 0.78 6.20
CA ILE A 74 6.75 0.93 5.91
C ILE A 74 6.36 0.42 4.51
N LEU A 75 7.34 0.04 3.70
CA LEU A 75 7.17 -0.38 2.30
C LEU A 75 6.41 0.65 1.46
N GLY A 76 6.80 1.92 1.59
CA GLY A 76 6.10 3.04 0.97
C GLY A 76 7.00 4.21 0.63
N PHE A 77 6.53 5.05 -0.29
CA PHE A 77 7.20 6.30 -0.64
C PHE A 77 6.74 7.43 0.28
N VAL A 78 7.69 8.12 0.90
CA VAL A 78 7.45 9.33 1.73
C VAL A 78 7.98 10.59 1.03
N PRO A 79 7.57 11.80 1.44
CA PRO A 79 8.13 13.03 0.89
C PRO A 79 9.65 13.10 1.07
N GLY A 80 10.38 13.37 -0.01
CA GLY A 80 11.79 13.75 0.06
C GLY A 80 11.99 15.24 0.29
N GLU A 81 13.24 15.68 0.21
CA GLU A 81 13.60 17.10 0.25
C GLU A 81 13.01 17.88 -0.93
N ALA A 82 12.74 19.17 -0.73
CA ALA A 82 12.20 20.04 -1.77
C ALA A 82 12.69 21.48 -1.62
N PRO A 83 12.72 22.24 -2.73
CA PRO A 83 13.12 23.65 -2.71
C PRO A 83 12.11 24.55 -1.95
N GLN A 84 10.83 24.19 -1.95
CA GLN A 84 9.80 24.96 -1.26
C GLN A 84 9.66 24.52 0.19
N LYS A 85 9.57 25.49 1.11
CA LYS A 85 9.34 25.26 2.53
C LYS A 85 8.01 24.56 2.75
N ARG A 86 8.03 23.49 3.54
CA ARG A 86 6.84 22.75 3.97
C ARG A 86 7.12 21.97 5.24
N VAL A 87 6.06 21.63 5.96
CA VAL A 87 6.08 20.69 7.07
C VAL A 87 5.11 19.57 6.75
N CYS A 88 5.64 18.35 6.61
CA CYS A 88 4.86 17.13 6.45
C CYS A 88 4.72 16.45 7.82
N VAL A 89 3.53 15.93 8.15
CA VAL A 89 3.21 15.29 9.44
C VAL A 89 2.23 14.13 9.27
N GLY A 90 2.30 13.13 10.14
CA GLY A 90 1.38 11.99 10.20
C GLY A 90 1.60 10.97 9.08
N GLY A 91 0.51 10.41 8.56
CA GLY A 91 0.57 9.29 7.60
C GLY A 91 1.33 9.56 6.31
N VAL A 92 1.51 10.83 5.92
CA VAL A 92 2.37 11.20 4.77
C VAL A 92 3.85 10.89 5.04
N ASN A 93 4.27 10.94 6.31
CA ASN A 93 5.61 10.55 6.76
C ASN A 93 5.69 9.06 7.11
N GLY A 94 4.62 8.28 6.90
CA GLY A 94 4.53 6.88 7.36
C GLY A 94 4.27 6.73 8.86
N VAL A 95 3.78 7.77 9.54
CA VAL A 95 3.38 7.71 10.95
C VAL A 95 1.90 7.38 11.02
N TYR A 96 1.55 6.18 11.51
CA TYR A 96 0.16 5.67 11.47
C TYR A 96 -0.50 5.48 12.83
N SER A 97 0.29 5.26 13.88
CA SER A 97 -0.27 5.13 15.23
C SER A 97 -0.94 6.46 15.64
N LEU A 98 -2.08 6.39 16.33
CA LEU A 98 -2.84 7.59 16.68
C LEU A 98 -2.02 8.52 17.59
N GLY A 99 -1.32 7.96 18.57
CA GLY A 99 -0.48 8.72 19.49
C GLY A 99 0.67 9.43 18.76
N ASP A 100 1.38 8.71 17.91
CA ASP A 100 2.54 9.26 17.19
C ASP A 100 2.10 10.27 16.12
N SER A 101 0.95 10.05 15.48
CA SER A 101 0.41 10.99 14.50
C SER A 101 0.01 12.32 15.15
N LEU A 102 -0.56 12.27 16.37
CA LEU A 102 -0.88 13.47 17.15
C LEU A 102 0.38 14.20 17.61
N ALA A 103 1.40 13.46 18.04
CA ALA A 103 2.70 14.02 18.42
C ALA A 103 3.40 14.69 17.23
N ASP A 104 3.53 13.99 16.10
CA ASP A 104 4.14 14.50 14.87
C ASP A 104 3.40 15.75 14.36
N GLY A 105 2.06 15.73 14.41
CA GLY A 105 1.24 16.90 14.08
C GLY A 105 1.51 18.11 14.97
N PHE A 106 1.59 17.90 16.29
CA PHE A 106 1.89 18.96 17.25
C PHE A 106 3.30 19.54 17.04
N GLU A 107 4.31 18.68 16.95
CA GLU A 107 5.71 19.07 16.74
C GLU A 107 5.89 19.80 15.40
N GLY A 108 5.27 19.29 14.33
CA GLY A 108 5.29 19.95 13.03
C GLY A 108 4.58 21.31 13.04
N GLY A 109 3.49 21.46 13.79
CA GLY A 109 2.81 22.73 14.00
C GLY A 109 3.69 23.74 14.75
N VAL A 110 4.35 23.32 15.82
CA VAL A 110 5.31 24.15 16.57
C VAL A 110 6.46 24.59 15.68
N ARG A 111 7.03 23.68 14.87
CA ARG A 111 8.09 24.01 13.90
C ARG A 111 7.62 25.05 12.89
N ALA A 112 6.43 24.85 12.29
CA ALA A 112 5.87 25.79 11.33
C ALA A 112 5.65 27.19 11.93
N ALA A 113 5.14 27.27 13.16
CA ALA A 113 4.94 28.54 13.86
C ALA A 113 6.26 29.28 14.12
N ASN A 114 7.28 28.56 14.61
CA ASN A 114 8.60 29.11 14.85
C ASN A 114 9.27 29.62 13.56
N GLU A 115 9.19 28.85 12.47
CA GLU A 115 9.73 29.25 11.16
C GLU A 115 9.02 30.48 10.57
N ALA A 116 7.76 30.70 10.93
CA ALA A 116 6.99 31.88 10.57
C ALA A 116 7.23 33.08 11.52
N GLY A 117 8.11 32.96 12.51
CA GLY A 117 8.45 34.03 13.46
C GLY A 117 7.47 34.19 14.63
N PHE A 118 6.54 33.25 14.81
CA PHE A 118 5.65 33.22 15.97
C PHE A 118 6.28 32.42 17.11
N LYS A 119 5.96 32.78 18.35
CA LYS A 119 6.38 32.00 19.51
C LYS A 119 5.61 30.68 19.55
N ALA A 120 6.32 29.59 19.85
CA ALA A 120 5.71 28.31 20.17
C ALA A 120 4.67 28.47 21.29
N VAL A 121 3.52 27.81 21.11
CA VAL A 121 2.48 27.71 22.13
C VAL A 121 2.74 26.42 22.91
N GLU A 122 2.73 26.51 24.24
CA GLU A 122 2.77 25.34 25.10
C GLU A 122 1.42 24.62 25.05
N GLY A 123 1.46 23.30 24.89
CA GLY A 123 0.26 22.47 24.81
C GLY A 123 0.51 21.07 25.36
N VAL A 124 -0.55 20.42 25.82
CA VAL A 124 -0.51 19.04 26.30
C VAL A 124 -1.03 18.13 25.21
N LEU A 125 -0.22 17.16 24.78
CA LEU A 125 -0.63 16.15 23.82
C LEU A 125 -1.78 15.29 24.38
N PRO A 126 -2.84 15.03 23.59
CA PRO A 126 -3.86 14.08 23.98
C PRO A 126 -3.25 12.69 24.20
N LYS A 127 -3.70 12.00 25.24
CA LYS A 127 -3.31 10.61 25.46
C LYS A 127 -4.09 9.73 24.48
N ALA A 128 -3.36 8.91 23.73
CA ALA A 128 -3.92 7.88 22.89
C ALA A 128 -3.56 6.50 23.46
N LEU A 129 -4.43 5.52 23.24
CA LEU A 129 -4.08 4.13 23.50
C LEU A 129 -2.99 3.70 22.52
N SER A 130 -1.93 3.07 23.03
CA SER A 130 -0.91 2.46 22.19
C SER A 130 -1.45 1.18 21.54
N ARG A 131 -1.02 0.93 20.31
CA ARG A 131 -1.28 -0.30 19.58
C ARG A 131 0.07 -0.91 19.20
N HIS A 132 0.20 -2.21 19.41
CA HIS A 132 1.32 -2.97 18.87
C HIS A 132 1.04 -3.29 17.40
N GLU A 133 1.95 -2.91 16.51
CA GLU A 133 1.90 -3.22 15.09
C GLU A 133 3.12 -4.05 14.72
N GLU A 134 2.87 -5.15 14.01
CA GLU A 134 3.93 -5.99 13.46
C GLU A 134 4.42 -5.39 12.13
N PRO A 135 5.67 -5.64 11.72
CA PRO A 135 6.17 -5.19 10.42
C PRO A 135 5.31 -5.66 9.26
N THR A 136 5.09 -4.78 8.29
CA THR A 136 4.38 -5.10 7.04
C THR A 136 5.19 -6.11 6.21
N LEU A 137 4.50 -7.05 5.58
CA LEU A 137 5.11 -8.00 4.66
C LEU A 137 5.04 -7.49 3.22
N ALA A 138 6.18 -7.46 2.54
CA ALA A 138 6.25 -7.09 1.13
C ALA A 138 5.68 -8.21 0.24
N LEU A 139 4.38 -8.09 -0.08
CA LEU A 139 3.66 -8.99 -0.99
C LEU A 139 3.12 -8.20 -2.18
N PHE A 140 4.00 -7.86 -3.13
CA PHE A 140 3.64 -7.08 -4.33
C PHE A 140 2.81 -7.87 -5.33
N GLN A 141 2.95 -9.20 -5.33
CA GLN A 141 2.15 -10.11 -6.13
C GLN A 141 1.96 -11.41 -5.36
N VAL A 142 0.70 -11.85 -5.22
CA VAL A 142 0.38 -13.13 -4.61
C VAL A 142 0.85 -14.26 -5.55
N PRO A 143 1.62 -15.26 -5.09
CA PRO A 143 2.01 -16.37 -5.94
C PRO A 143 0.83 -17.27 -6.29
N HIS A 144 0.91 -17.98 -7.42
CA HIS A 144 -0.11 -18.91 -7.89
C HIS A 144 0.54 -20.17 -8.49
N GLU A 145 -0.16 -21.31 -8.51
CA GLU A 145 0.34 -22.55 -9.14
C GLU A 145 0.42 -22.49 -10.68
N LYS A 146 -0.11 -21.42 -11.28
CA LYS A 146 -0.12 -21.16 -12.73
C LYS A 146 0.75 -19.93 -12.96
N SER A 147 1.34 -19.81 -14.15
CA SER A 147 2.04 -18.58 -14.53
C SER A 147 1.10 -17.37 -14.46
N THR A 148 1.63 -16.16 -14.28
CA THR A 148 0.85 -14.91 -14.15
C THR A 148 -0.20 -14.76 -15.26
N ALA A 149 0.16 -15.08 -16.51
CA ALA A 149 -0.73 -14.99 -17.66
C ALA A 149 -1.85 -16.07 -17.69
N ARG A 150 -1.73 -17.13 -16.88
CA ARG A 150 -2.67 -18.27 -16.82
C ARG A 150 -3.40 -18.38 -15.48
N ALA A 151 -2.91 -17.71 -14.45
CA ALA A 151 -3.57 -17.53 -13.16
C ALA A 151 -4.85 -16.70 -13.33
N PRO A 152 -5.76 -16.71 -12.33
CA PRO A 152 -6.84 -15.73 -12.27
C PRO A 152 -6.30 -14.31 -12.36
N LYS A 153 -7.15 -13.37 -12.82
CA LYS A 153 -6.73 -11.98 -13.00
C LYS A 153 -6.23 -11.38 -11.68
N GLN A 154 -4.98 -10.95 -11.68
CA GLN A 154 -4.36 -10.20 -10.59
C GLN A 154 -4.34 -8.73 -10.98
N PHE A 155 -5.40 -8.01 -10.60
CA PHE A 155 -5.56 -6.60 -10.97
C PHE A 155 -4.57 -5.69 -10.22
N VAL A 156 -3.99 -4.75 -10.95
CA VAL A 156 -3.14 -3.68 -10.43
C VAL A 156 -3.85 -2.32 -10.57
N ASP A 157 -4.68 -2.16 -11.59
CA ASP A 157 -5.60 -1.02 -11.77
C ASP A 157 -6.99 -1.58 -12.08
N LEU A 158 -7.94 -1.33 -11.17
CA LEU A 158 -9.31 -1.85 -11.31
C LEU A 158 -10.11 -1.07 -12.34
N GLN A 159 -9.90 0.24 -12.46
CA GLN A 159 -10.68 1.08 -13.35
C GLN A 159 -10.33 0.81 -14.82
N ASN A 160 -9.05 0.57 -15.10
CA ASN A 160 -8.54 0.34 -16.45
C ASN A 160 -8.32 -1.15 -16.79
N ASP A 161 -8.79 -2.06 -15.92
CA ASP A 161 -8.64 -3.52 -16.11
C ASP A 161 -7.17 -3.98 -16.28
N VAL A 162 -6.20 -3.24 -15.73
CA VAL A 162 -4.77 -3.58 -15.84
C VAL A 162 -4.42 -4.68 -14.86
N THR A 163 -3.73 -5.72 -15.34
CA THR A 163 -3.32 -6.87 -14.53
C THR A 163 -1.80 -7.01 -14.45
N ALA A 164 -1.32 -7.79 -13.48
CA ALA A 164 0.09 -8.18 -13.38
C ALA A 164 0.59 -8.85 -14.69
N ALA A 165 -0.26 -9.62 -15.36
CA ALA A 165 0.08 -10.23 -16.66
C ALA A 165 0.30 -9.18 -17.77
N ALA A 166 -0.44 -8.07 -17.74
CA ALA A 166 -0.26 -6.97 -18.69
C ALA A 166 1.07 -6.23 -18.44
N ILE A 167 1.44 -6.03 -17.17
CA ILE A 167 2.74 -5.45 -16.80
C ILE A 167 3.88 -6.39 -17.20
N GLU A 168 3.75 -7.69 -16.91
CA GLU A 168 4.74 -8.70 -17.31
C GLU A 168 4.94 -8.69 -18.84
N LEU A 169 3.84 -8.63 -19.61
CA LEU A 169 3.93 -8.53 -21.07
C LEU A 169 4.69 -7.27 -21.53
N ALA A 170 4.39 -6.10 -20.95
CA ALA A 170 5.10 -4.86 -21.27
C ALA A 170 6.62 -5.00 -21.01
N THR A 171 7.00 -5.58 -19.87
CA THR A 171 8.43 -5.80 -19.57
C THR A 171 9.07 -6.79 -20.56
N ARG A 172 8.34 -7.82 -20.97
CA ARG A 172 8.81 -8.82 -21.95
C ARG A 172 9.01 -8.23 -23.35
N GLU A 173 8.31 -7.16 -23.67
CA GLU A 173 8.45 -6.40 -24.92
C GLU A 173 9.55 -5.31 -24.84
N GLY A 174 10.28 -5.23 -23.72
CA GLY A 174 11.45 -4.36 -23.57
C GLY A 174 11.16 -3.02 -22.90
N PHE A 175 9.97 -2.82 -22.34
CA PHE A 175 9.66 -1.61 -21.57
C PHE A 175 10.20 -1.73 -20.13
N GLU A 176 11.30 -1.03 -19.83
CA GLU A 176 11.93 -1.04 -18.49
C GLU A 176 11.52 0.16 -17.61
N SER A 177 11.33 1.33 -18.21
CA SER A 177 10.92 2.53 -17.47
C SER A 177 9.46 2.42 -17.02
N VAL A 178 9.18 2.77 -15.75
CA VAL A 178 7.81 2.85 -15.22
C VAL A 178 6.91 3.74 -16.08
N GLU A 179 7.48 4.81 -16.66
CA GLU A 179 6.76 5.72 -17.55
C GLU A 179 6.35 5.07 -18.87
N HIS A 180 7.12 4.09 -19.35
CA HIS A 180 6.78 3.31 -20.54
C HIS A 180 5.72 2.26 -20.23
N VAL A 181 5.89 1.51 -19.13
CA VAL A 181 4.89 0.52 -18.67
C VAL A 181 3.54 1.19 -18.46
N LYS A 182 3.54 2.36 -17.82
CA LYS A 182 2.36 3.20 -17.62
C LYS A 182 1.66 3.55 -18.95
N ARG A 183 2.40 4.03 -19.96
CA ARG A 183 1.83 4.39 -21.28
C ARG A 183 1.36 3.18 -22.08
N TYR A 184 2.08 2.06 -22.00
CA TYR A 184 1.75 0.82 -22.71
C TYR A 184 0.47 0.17 -22.16
N THR A 185 0.33 0.14 -20.83
CA THR A 185 -0.78 -0.54 -20.15
C THR A 185 -1.97 0.37 -19.81
N ALA A 186 -1.81 1.69 -19.93
CA ALA A 186 -2.71 2.71 -19.39
C ALA A 186 -2.86 2.69 -17.84
N LEU A 187 -1.93 2.05 -17.12
CA LEU A 187 -1.88 2.01 -15.66
C LEU A 187 -1.92 3.42 -15.03
N GLY A 188 -2.91 3.68 -14.18
CA GLY A 188 -3.04 4.93 -13.44
C GLY A 188 -3.48 6.13 -14.30
N PHE A 189 -4.10 5.88 -15.46
CA PHE A 189 -4.78 6.90 -16.28
C PHE A 189 -6.26 7.04 -15.93
N GLY A 190 -6.75 6.27 -14.95
CA GLY A 190 -8.12 6.32 -14.47
C GLY A 190 -8.48 7.66 -13.83
N THR A 191 -9.77 7.83 -13.51
CA THR A 191 -10.26 9.01 -12.79
C THR A 191 -9.76 9.07 -11.34
N ASP A 192 -9.35 7.94 -10.78
CA ASP A 192 -8.68 7.84 -9.47
C ASP A 192 -7.23 8.39 -9.47
N GLN A 193 -6.63 8.49 -10.67
CA GLN A 193 -5.22 8.84 -10.89
C GLN A 193 -4.25 7.88 -10.19
N GLY A 194 -4.58 6.58 -10.16
CA GLY A 194 -3.70 5.53 -9.63
C GLY A 194 -3.53 5.54 -8.10
N LYS A 195 -4.58 5.94 -7.36
CA LYS A 195 -4.68 5.74 -5.91
C LYS A 195 -5.28 4.37 -5.62
#